data_AF-A0A0M3HUN1-F1
#
_entry.id   AF-A0A0M3HUN1-F1
#
_cell.length_a   1.000
_cell.length_b   1.000
_cell.length_c   1.000
_cell.angle_alpha   90.00
_cell.angle_beta   90.00
_cell.angle_gamma   90.00
#
_symmetry.space_group_name_H-M   'P 1'
#
loop_
_entity.id
_entity.type
_entity.pdbx_description
1 polymer ?
#
loop_
_entity_poly.entity_id
_entity_poly.type
_entity_poly.pdbx_seq_one_letter_code
_entity_poly.pdbx_strand_id
1 'polypeptide(L)' 'MAHLGPDSSAFHYYECCGTIFNECCFRLQTWVIVILVVLAALVLLSVVISLIKCICCCD' A
#
# COMPACT_ATOMS: atom_id res chain seq x y z
N MET A 1 15.98 11.57 -22.97
CA MET A 1 14.84 10.74 -23.41
C MET A 1 13.84 10.67 -22.27
N ALA A 2 13.05 11.74 -22.10
CA ALA A 2 11.96 11.77 -21.13
C ALA A 2 10.75 11.08 -21.76
N HIS A 3 10.43 9.89 -21.28
CA HIS A 3 9.27 9.13 -21.75
C HIS A 3 8.01 9.77 -21.15
N LEU A 4 7.38 10.69 -21.89
CA LEU A 4 5.99 11.09 -21.63
C LEU A 4 5.06 9.96 -22.13
N GLY A 5 5.00 8.87 -21.38
CA GLY A 5 3.95 7.84 -21.51
C GLY A 5 2.90 8.06 -20.41
N PRO A 6 1.61 7.76 -20.64
CA PRO A 6 0.52 8.08 -19.73
C PRO A 6 0.52 7.14 -18.51
N ASP A 7 1.53 7.22 -17.65
CA ASP A 7 1.77 6.19 -16.64
C ASP A 7 1.11 6.53 -15.30
N SER A 8 0.11 7.42 -15.28
CA SER A 8 -0.84 7.50 -14.17
C SER A 8 -1.81 6.33 -14.27
N SER A 9 -1.33 5.14 -13.98
CA SER A 9 -2.19 3.97 -13.78
C SER A 9 -3.05 4.21 -12.54
N ALA A 10 -4.24 3.62 -12.46
CA ALA A 10 -5.16 3.87 -11.35
C ALA A 10 -4.49 3.64 -9.97
N PHE A 11 -3.55 2.70 -9.88
CA PHE A 11 -2.91 2.32 -8.62
C PHE A 11 -1.52 2.93 -8.38
N HIS A 12 -0.81 3.32 -9.43
CA HIS A 12 0.58 3.74 -9.35
C HIS A 12 0.94 4.73 -10.44
N TYR A 13 1.95 5.54 -10.16
CA TYR A 13 2.55 6.47 -11.10
C TYR A 13 4.07 6.43 -10.98
N TYR A 14 4.76 6.79 -12.05
CA TYR A 14 6.21 6.90 -12.07
C TYR A 14 6.59 8.38 -12.03
N GLU A 15 7.50 8.75 -11.14
CA GLU A 15 8.06 10.11 -11.05
C GLU A 15 9.58 10.07 -11.22
N CYS A 16 10.16 11.11 -11.82
CA CYS A 16 11.62 11.23 -11.87
C CYS A 16 12.18 11.53 -10.47
N CYS A 17 13.16 10.76 -10.03
CA CYS A 17 13.89 10.92 -8.78
C CYS A 17 15.39 11.06 -9.05
N GLY A 18 16.18 11.26 -7.99
CA GLY A 18 17.65 11.29 -8.06
C GLY A 18 18.26 12.66 -8.28
N THR A 19 19.55 12.77 -7.95
CA THR A 19 20.33 14.02 -7.98
C THR A 19 20.39 14.67 -9.37
N ILE A 20 20.19 13.89 -10.44
CA ILE A 20 20.23 14.34 -11.84
C ILE A 20 18.90 14.04 -12.56
N PHE A 21 17.81 13.75 -11.83
CA PHE A 21 16.46 13.44 -12.37
C PHE A 21 16.45 12.39 -13.50
N ASN A 22 17.41 11.47 -13.48
CA ASN A 22 17.65 10.52 -14.57
C ASN A 22 17.14 9.10 -14.24
N GLU A 23 16.55 8.92 -13.05
CA GLU A 23 15.96 7.67 -12.60
C GLU A 23 14.44 7.83 -12.43
N CYS A 24 13.66 6.86 -12.92
CA CYS A 24 12.22 6.82 -12.71
C CYS A 24 11.91 5.99 -11.45
N CYS A 25 11.29 6.59 -10.45
CA CYS A 25 10.85 5.91 -9.24
C CYS A 25 9.36 5.58 -9.30
N PHE A 26 9.04 4.36 -8.87
CA PHE A 26 7.67 3.88 -8.69
C PHE A 26 7.05 4.48 -7.43
N ARG A 27 5.86 5.06 -7.57
CA ARG A 27 5.06 5.61 -6.47
C ARG A 27 3.65 5.05 -6.52
N LEU A 28 3.12 4.63 -5.38
CA LEU A 28 1.71 4.28 -5.27
C LEU A 28 0.89 5.54 -5.10
N GLN A 29 -0.33 5.53 -5.64
CA GLN A 29 -1.29 6.59 -5.34
C GLN A 29 -1.68 6.58 -3.86
N THR A 30 -1.90 7.75 -3.28
CA THR A 30 -2.24 7.92 -1.86
C THR A 30 -3.46 7.08 -1.45
N TRP A 31 -4.47 6.99 -2.31
CA TRP A 31 -5.67 6.21 -2.03
C TRP A 31 -5.38 4.70 -1.87
N VAL A 32 -4.43 4.15 -2.63
CA VAL A 32 -4.02 2.74 -2.51
C VAL A 32 -3.34 2.49 -1.17
N ILE A 33 -2.48 3.42 -0.75
CA ILE A 33 -1.81 3.36 0.55
C ILE A 33 -2.85 3.36 1.67
N VAL A 34 -3.85 4.24 1.60
CA VAL A 34 -4.94 4.30 2.59
C VAL A 34 -5.71 2.98 2.64
N ILE A 35 -6.09 2.41 1.49
CA ILE A 35 -6.81 1.12 1.45
C ILE A 35 -5.96 0.00 2.05
N LEU A 36 -4.67 -0.09 1.71
CA LEU A 36 -3.77 -1.11 2.25
C LEU A 36 -3.66 -1.01 3.77
N VAL A 37 -3.55 0.20 4.33
CA VAL A 37 -3.49 0.41 5.78
C VAL A 37 -4.79 -0.03 6.44
N VAL A 38 -5.95 0.31 5.87
CA VAL A 38 -7.26 -0.08 6.41
C VAL A 38 -7.43 -1.61 6.38
N LEU A 39 -7.08 -2.25 5.26
CA LEU A 39 -7.14 -3.71 5.15
C LEU A 39 -6.22 -4.39 6.16
N ALA A 40 -4.98 -3.92 6.30
CA ALA A 40 -4.05 -4.44 7.30
C ALA A 40 -4.61 -4.30 8.73
N ALA A 41 -5.20 -3.15 9.07
CA ALA A 41 -5.82 -2.94 10.38
C ALA A 41 -7.01 -3.88 10.63
N LEU A 42 -7.87 -4.10 9.63
CA LEU A 42 -9.00 -5.02 9.72
C LEU A 42 -8.55 -6.47 9.92
N VAL A 43 -7.50 -6.90 9.21
CA VAL A 43 -6.91 -8.23 9.37
C VAL A 43 -6.29 -8.38 10.76
N LEU A 44 -5.54 -7.38 11.24
CA LEU A 44 -4.99 -7.42 12.59
C LEU A 44 -6.09 -7.50 13.65
N LEU A 45 -7.16 -6.70 13.50
CA LEU A 45 -8.30 -6.73 14.40
C LEU A 45 -8.98 -8.10 14.40
N SER A 46 -9.21 -8.70 13.23
CA SER A 46 -9.85 -10.01 13.12
C SER A 46 -8.98 -11.13 13.71
N VAL A 47 -7.66 -11.07 13.51
CA VAL A 47 -6.70 -11.99 14.15
C VAL A 47 -6.74 -11.82 15.67
N VAL A 48 -6.68 -10.60 16.18
CA VAL A 48 -6.74 -10.34 17.63
C VAL A 48 -8.06 -10.84 18.23
N ILE A 49 -9.20 -10.56 17.61
CA ILE A 49 -10.50 -11.04 18.08
C ILE A 49 -10.56 -12.57 18.05
N SER A 50 -10.03 -13.19 16.99
CA SER A 50 -9.99 -14.65 16.88
C SER A 50 -9.10 -15.28 17.95
N LEU A 51 -7.94 -14.68 18.25
CA LEU A 51 -7.06 -15.13 19.33
C LEU A 51 -7.71 -14.95 20.71
N ILE A 52 -8.37 -13.81 20.96
CA ILE A 52 -9.11 -13.60 22.21
C ILE A 52 -10.24 -14.63 22.34
N LYS A 53 -11.00 -14.90 21.28
CA LYS A 53 -12.05 -15.94 21.31
C LYS A 53 -11.46 -17.33 21.50
N CYS A 54 -10.31 -17.66 20.90
CA CYS A 54 -9.65 -18.92 21.19
C CYS A 54 -9.22 -18.99 22.66
N ILE A 55 -8.63 -17.94 23.23
CA ILE A 55 -8.17 -17.98 24.63
C ILE A 55 -9.34 -17.97 25.62
N CYS A 56 -10.43 -17.27 25.34
CA CYS A 56 -11.58 -17.13 26.25
C CYS A 56 -12.74 -18.11 25.98
N CYS A 57 -12.76 -18.81 24.84
CA CYS A 57 -13.80 -19.79 24.48
C CYS A 57 -13.23 -21.18 24.12
N CYS A 58 -11.91 -21.41 24.24
CA CYS A 58 -11.32 -22.76 24.24
C CYS A 58 -11.06 -23.29 25.67
N ASP A 59 -11.71 -22.73 26.70
CA ASP A 59 -11.88 -23.36 28.02
C ASP A 59 -13.26 -24.04 28.08
#